data_AF-A0A3A9AXY0-F1
#
_entry.id   AF-A0A3A9AXY0-F1
#
_cell.length_a   1.000
_cell.length_b   1.000
_cell.length_c   1.000
_cell.angle_alpha   90.00
_cell.angle_beta   90.00
_cell.angle_gamma   90.00
#
_symmetry.space_group_name_H-M   'P 1'
#
loop_
_entity.id
_entity.type
_entity.pdbx_description
1 polymer ?
#
loop_
_entity_poly.entity_id
_entity_poly.type
_entity_poly.pdbx_seq_one_letter_code
_entity_poly.pdbx_strand_id
1 'polypeptide(L)'
;MNDIAILGRYWPGTSPIHRMDPRAKLLGSLAVMVVIFAAQTFWSLAVCAVFVLGFFALSNIPLRSAFRSIVPLLFIVVITALLNIFFVHDGTVLFHWAFITITDVGIVKAVFLAIRLVLLLLAMSLLTLTTTTLDITDAFEYLLKPLRRFGVPAHELSMMMGIALRFLPQFIIELQTIYRAQVSRGAQFKDGKLSMIRSLIIPLFTSAFRHAETLSLAMDARCYHGEDGRTRLKPLTYTSLDRNAIFVIAIMLACVIGANFLPQTF
;
A
#
# COMPACT_ATOMS: atom_id res chain seq x y z
N MET A 1 -10.02 22.98 13.57
CA MET A 1 -8.67 22.41 13.37
C MET A 1 -8.84 21.07 12.72
N ASN A 2 -8.24 20.93 11.54
CA ASN A 2 -8.42 19.83 10.59
C ASN A 2 -7.94 18.51 11.18
N ASP A 3 -8.87 17.76 11.76
CA ASP A 3 -8.61 16.38 12.17
C ASP A 3 -9.87 15.61 11.78
N ILE A 4 -9.80 14.50 11.06
CA ILE A 4 -8.82 13.45 11.24
C ILE A 4 -8.43 12.91 9.86
N ALA A 5 -7.13 12.77 9.62
CA ALA A 5 -6.60 11.89 8.59
C ALA A 5 -6.94 10.43 8.93
N ILE A 6 -8.23 10.07 8.88
CA ILE A 6 -8.70 8.72 9.18
C ILE A 6 -8.36 7.87 7.96
N LEU A 7 -7.11 7.42 7.93
CA LEU A 7 -6.65 6.19 7.32
C LEU A 7 -6.94 6.01 5.82
N GLY A 8 -5.89 6.20 5.03
CA GLY A 8 -5.88 5.90 3.60
C GLY A 8 -6.71 6.92 2.82
N ARG A 9 -6.13 7.56 1.81
CA ARG A 9 -6.93 8.36 0.86
C ARG A 9 -7.71 7.39 -0.02
N TYR A 10 -8.71 6.72 0.52
CA TYR A 10 -9.66 5.98 -0.29
C TYR A 10 -10.48 7.01 -1.06
N TRP A 11 -10.45 6.91 -2.38
CA TRP A 11 -11.29 7.73 -3.23
C TRP A 11 -12.60 6.96 -3.45
N PRO A 12 -13.72 7.39 -2.87
CA PRO A 12 -14.99 6.71 -3.10
C PRO A 12 -15.37 6.87 -4.58
N GLY A 13 -15.43 5.75 -5.30
CA GLY A 13 -15.75 5.69 -6.72
C GLY A 13 -16.56 4.45 -7.06
N THR A 14 -17.35 4.53 -8.13
CA THR A 14 -18.19 3.43 -8.62
C THR A 14 -17.59 2.68 -9.81
N SER A 15 -16.30 2.90 -10.11
CA SER A 15 -15.66 2.35 -11.30
C SER A 15 -15.58 0.81 -11.25
N PRO A 16 -15.42 0.14 -12.40
CA PRO A 16 -15.28 -1.32 -12.46
C PRO A 16 -14.19 -1.86 -11.54
N ILE A 17 -13.08 -1.13 -11.41
CA ILE A 17 -11.96 -1.48 -10.54
C ILE A 17 -12.33 -1.32 -9.05
N HIS A 18 -13.20 -0.37 -8.67
CA HIS A 18 -13.68 -0.27 -7.29
C HIS A 18 -14.62 -1.43 -6.90
N ARG A 19 -15.31 -2.04 -7.87
CA ARG A 19 -16.27 -3.13 -7.64
C ARG A 19 -15.64 -4.52 -7.67
N MET A 20 -14.37 -4.63 -8.05
CA MET A 20 -13.62 -5.89 -8.07
C MET A 20 -13.38 -6.43 -6.67
N ASP A 21 -13.21 -7.76 -6.58
CA ASP A 21 -12.86 -8.43 -5.34
C ASP A 21 -11.51 -7.91 -4.81
N PRO A 22 -11.43 -7.52 -3.52
CA PRO A 22 -10.19 -7.03 -2.90
C PRO A 22 -9.01 -8.00 -3.04
N ARG A 23 -9.27 -9.31 -2.97
CA ARG A 23 -8.27 -10.38 -3.19
C ARG A 23 -7.67 -10.37 -4.60
N ALA A 24 -8.51 -10.22 -5.61
CA ALA A 24 -8.10 -10.24 -7.00
C ALA A 24 -7.32 -8.98 -7.32
N LYS A 25 -7.72 -7.85 -6.73
CA LYS A 25 -7.00 -6.59 -6.86
C LYS A 25 -5.65 -6.60 -6.15
N LEU A 26 -5.56 -7.16 -4.93
CA LEU A 26 -4.29 -7.30 -4.20
C LEU A 26 -3.30 -8.19 -4.99
N LEU A 27 -3.72 -9.40 -5.37
CA LEU A 27 -2.90 -10.30 -6.17
C LEU A 27 -2.59 -9.72 -7.57
N GLY A 28 -3.55 -9.04 -8.18
CA GLY A 28 -3.38 -8.38 -9.48
C GLY A 28 -2.36 -7.24 -9.41
N SER A 29 -2.38 -6.44 -8.34
CA SER A 29 -1.40 -5.37 -8.12
C SER A 29 0.00 -5.94 -7.91
N LEU A 30 0.14 -7.04 -7.16
CA LEU A 30 1.40 -7.76 -7.00
C LEU A 30 1.89 -8.33 -8.34
N ALA A 31 1.00 -8.91 -9.14
CA ALA A 31 1.32 -9.42 -10.46
C ALA A 31 1.80 -8.30 -11.40
N VAL A 32 1.14 -7.14 -11.41
CA VAL A 32 1.58 -5.96 -12.18
C VAL A 32 2.98 -5.52 -11.74
N MET A 33 3.29 -5.53 -10.44
CA MET A 33 4.64 -5.23 -9.97
C MET A 33 5.68 -6.22 -10.50
N VAL A 34 5.38 -7.52 -10.46
CA VAL A 34 6.26 -8.57 -11.01
C VAL A 34 6.48 -8.36 -12.51
N VAL A 35 5.43 -8.01 -13.27
CA VAL A 35 5.53 -7.70 -14.70
C VAL A 35 6.42 -6.49 -14.96
N ILE A 36 6.29 -5.40 -14.18
CA ILE A 36 7.13 -4.21 -14.30
C ILE A 36 8.61 -4.55 -13.99
N PHE A 37 8.87 -5.45 -13.05
CA PHE A 37 10.23 -5.94 -12.76
C PHE A 37 10.80 -6.79 -13.91
N ALA A 38 9.97 -7.58 -14.58
CA ALA A 38 10.36 -8.42 -15.72
C ALA A 38 10.63 -7.60 -17.01
N ALA A 39 10.18 -6.34 -17.09
CA ALA A 39 10.44 -5.46 -18.23
C ALA A 39 11.92 -5.07 -18.30
N GLN A 40 12.68 -5.52 -19.30
CA GLN A 40 14.12 -5.28 -19.44
C GLN A 40 14.47 -4.19 -20.46
N THR A 41 13.52 -3.75 -21.28
CA THR A 41 13.72 -2.82 -22.39
C THR A 41 12.87 -1.55 -22.21
N PHE A 42 13.26 -0.45 -22.86
CA PHE A 42 12.45 0.78 -22.85
C PHE A 42 11.07 0.55 -23.46
N TRP A 43 10.98 -0.30 -24.50
CA TRP A 43 9.72 -0.70 -25.11
C TRP A 43 8.82 -1.46 -24.14
N SER A 44 9.35 -2.40 -23.35
CA SER A 44 8.54 -3.11 -22.36
C SER A 44 8.10 -2.21 -21.19
N LEU A 45 8.93 -1.24 -20.78
CA LEU A 45 8.48 -0.21 -19.84
C LEU A 45 7.38 0.69 -20.42
N ALA A 46 7.45 1.06 -21.71
CA ALA A 46 6.41 1.84 -22.38
C ALA A 46 5.08 1.07 -22.43
N VAL A 47 5.11 -0.23 -22.73
CA VAL A 47 3.93 -1.11 -22.65
C VAL A 47 3.35 -1.10 -21.23
N CYS A 48 4.20 -1.29 -20.21
CA CYS A 48 3.76 -1.20 -18.81
C CYS A 48 3.11 0.15 -18.49
N ALA A 49 3.68 1.25 -18.97
CA ALA A 49 3.13 2.59 -18.75
C ALA A 49 1.72 2.75 -19.36
N VAL A 50 1.51 2.25 -20.58
CA VAL A 50 0.19 2.28 -21.24
C VAL A 50 -0.85 1.50 -20.44
N PHE A 51 -0.51 0.28 -19.98
CA PHE A 51 -1.44 -0.52 -19.16
C PHE A 51 -1.75 0.14 -17.81
N VAL A 52 -0.74 0.66 -17.11
CA VAL A 52 -0.95 1.36 -15.82
C VAL A 52 -1.83 2.59 -16.01
N LEU A 53 -1.57 3.41 -17.02
CA LEU A 53 -2.41 4.57 -17.34
C LEU A 53 -3.83 4.16 -17.76
N GLY A 54 -3.97 3.06 -18.50
CA GLY A 54 -5.25 2.46 -18.85
C GLY A 54 -6.06 2.04 -17.61
N PHE A 55 -5.41 1.46 -16.60
CA PHE A 55 -6.07 1.14 -15.33
C PHE A 55 -6.49 2.39 -14.54
N PHE A 56 -5.70 3.47 -14.59
CA PHE A 56 -6.09 4.76 -14.00
C PHE A 56 -7.30 5.37 -14.72
N ALA A 57 -7.32 5.33 -16.05
CA ALA A 57 -8.44 5.79 -16.86
C ALA A 57 -9.71 4.99 -16.57
N LEU A 58 -9.62 3.65 -16.55
CA LEU A 58 -10.75 2.78 -16.21
C LEU A 58 -11.22 2.97 -14.76
N SER A 59 -10.32 3.40 -13.86
CA SER A 59 -10.66 3.70 -12.48
C SER A 59 -11.39 5.02 -12.28
N ASN A 60 -11.44 5.90 -13.30
CA ASN A 60 -11.93 7.27 -13.20
C ASN A 60 -11.26 8.08 -12.07
N ILE A 61 -9.99 7.78 -11.76
CA ILE A 61 -9.21 8.53 -10.77
C ILE A 61 -8.48 9.66 -11.48
N PRO A 62 -8.59 10.92 -11.03
CA PRO A 62 -7.83 12.00 -11.61
C PRO A 62 -6.33 11.73 -11.42
N LEU A 63 -5.55 11.78 -12.50
CA LEU A 63 -4.10 11.59 -12.49
C LEU A 63 -3.41 12.52 -11.46
N ARG A 64 -3.98 13.69 -11.21
CA ARG A 64 -3.51 14.63 -10.20
C ARG A 64 -3.51 14.04 -8.78
N SER A 65 -4.49 13.21 -8.43
CA SER A 65 -4.54 12.52 -7.14
C SER A 65 -3.47 11.43 -7.05
N ALA A 66 -3.25 10.70 -8.14
CA ALA A 66 -2.17 9.70 -8.22
C ALA A 66 -0.79 10.35 -8.03
N PHE A 67 -0.51 11.44 -8.75
CA PHE A 67 0.73 12.20 -8.59
C PHE A 67 0.89 12.73 -7.16
N ARG A 68 -0.15 13.29 -6.56
CA ARG A 68 -0.09 13.79 -5.18
C ARG A 68 0.22 12.70 -4.15
N SER A 69 -0.21 11.46 -4.39
CA SER A 69 0.15 10.31 -3.53
C SER A 69 1.62 9.90 -3.66
N ILE A 70 2.24 10.15 -4.82
CA ILE A 70 3.62 9.74 -5.13
C ILE A 70 4.64 10.84 -4.84
N VAL A 71 4.24 12.12 -4.79
CA VAL A 71 5.14 13.26 -4.51
C VAL A 71 6.10 13.01 -3.34
N PRO A 72 5.68 12.51 -2.15
CA PRO A 72 6.62 12.23 -1.06
C PRO A 72 7.65 11.14 -1.40
N LEU A 73 7.26 10.17 -2.22
CA LEU A 73 8.08 9.04 -2.65
C LEU A 73 8.98 9.39 -3.85
N LEU A 74 8.65 10.46 -4.59
CA LEU A 74 9.47 10.96 -5.71
C LEU A 74 10.87 11.37 -5.23
N PHE A 75 11.00 11.80 -3.98
CA PHE A 75 12.29 12.07 -3.35
C PHE A 75 13.23 10.85 -3.41
N ILE A 76 12.70 9.65 -3.16
CA ILE A 76 13.47 8.40 -3.25
C ILE A 76 13.88 8.14 -4.70
N VAL A 77 12.96 8.34 -5.66
CA VAL A 77 13.25 8.16 -7.09
C VAL A 77 14.40 9.07 -7.54
N VAL A 78 14.38 10.34 -7.14
CA VAL A 78 15.43 11.31 -7.47
C VAL A 78 16.76 10.89 -6.85
N ILE A 79 16.78 10.49 -5.57
CA ILE A 79 18.00 10.01 -4.92
C ILE A 79 18.55 8.76 -5.64
N THR A 80 17.71 7.78 -5.94
CA THR A 80 18.15 6.56 -6.61
C THR A 80 18.65 6.83 -8.03
N ALA A 81 18.03 7.76 -8.76
CA ALA A 81 18.50 8.18 -10.07
C ALA A 81 19.86 8.88 -9.99
N LEU A 82 20.04 9.82 -9.05
CA LEU A 82 21.32 10.48 -8.81
C LEU A 82 22.40 9.47 -8.41
N LEU A 83 22.10 8.55 -7.49
CA LEU A 83 23.04 7.50 -7.11
C LEU A 83 23.43 6.65 -8.31
N ASN A 84 22.52 6.31 -9.22
CA ASN A 84 22.88 5.56 -10.43
C ASN A 84 23.77 6.37 -11.37
N ILE A 85 23.52 7.68 -11.54
CA ILE A 85 24.39 8.53 -12.38
C ILE A 85 25.82 8.60 -11.80
N PHE A 86 25.96 8.64 -10.48
CA PHE A 86 27.26 8.82 -9.82
C PHE A 86 28.00 7.50 -9.52
N PHE A 87 27.29 6.39 -9.27
CA PHE A 87 27.91 5.12 -8.86
C PHE A 87 27.98 4.07 -9.98
N VAL A 88 27.31 4.25 -11.11
CA VAL A 88 27.44 3.32 -12.26
C VAL A 88 28.63 3.73 -13.10
N HIS A 89 29.72 2.97 -12.97
CA HIS A 89 31.00 3.23 -13.64
C HIS A 89 31.17 2.44 -14.95
N ASP A 90 30.12 1.76 -15.43
CA ASP A 90 30.17 1.00 -16.69
C ASP A 90 30.03 1.94 -17.90
N GLY A 91 30.88 1.77 -18.92
CA GLY A 91 30.76 2.45 -20.23
C GLY A 91 31.74 3.62 -20.49
N THR A 92 31.45 4.39 -21.55
CA THR A 92 32.23 5.56 -21.96
C THR A 92 31.98 6.75 -21.03
N VAL A 93 33.07 7.33 -20.51
CA VAL A 93 33.03 8.50 -19.60
C VAL A 93 32.84 9.76 -20.45
N LEU A 94 31.70 10.44 -20.35
CA LEU A 94 31.49 11.73 -21.04
C LEU A 94 32.03 12.91 -20.24
N PHE A 95 32.03 12.80 -18.91
CA PHE A 95 32.46 13.86 -18.02
C PHE A 95 33.16 13.26 -16.81
N HIS A 96 34.42 13.65 -16.60
CA HIS A 96 35.22 13.23 -15.45
C HIS A 96 35.54 14.48 -14.62
N TRP A 97 35.04 14.54 -13.39
CA TRP A 97 35.44 15.58 -12.44
C TRP A 97 35.73 14.97 -11.07
N ALA A 98 37.03 14.77 -10.79
CA ALA A 98 37.68 14.33 -9.54
C ALA A 98 37.17 13.05 -8.86
N PHE A 99 35.88 12.96 -8.52
CA PHE A 99 35.23 11.80 -7.88
C PHE A 99 33.89 11.41 -8.56
N ILE A 100 33.48 12.18 -9.57
CA ILE A 100 32.22 12.03 -10.30
C ILE A 100 32.55 11.72 -11.75
N THR A 101 32.31 10.48 -12.17
CA THR A 101 32.33 10.07 -13.58
C THR A 101 30.89 9.87 -14.06
N ILE A 102 30.46 10.71 -14.99
CA ILE A 102 29.16 10.54 -15.65
C ILE A 102 29.39 9.70 -16.90
N THR A 103 28.78 8.51 -16.93
CA THR A 103 28.81 7.58 -18.06
C THR A 103 27.49 7.61 -18.83
N ASP A 104 27.54 7.34 -20.14
CA ASP A 104 26.31 7.26 -20.97
C ASP A 104 25.37 6.18 -20.43
N VAL A 105 25.94 5.03 -20.06
CA VAL A 105 25.21 3.90 -19.49
C VAL A 105 24.62 4.26 -18.13
N GLY A 106 25.33 5.02 -17.29
CA GLY A 106 24.83 5.51 -16.01
C GLY A 106 23.59 6.38 -16.13
N ILE A 107 23.57 7.30 -17.11
CA ILE A 107 22.39 8.12 -17.40
C ILE A 107 21.22 7.25 -17.88
N VAL A 108 21.46 6.36 -18.86
CA VAL A 108 20.41 5.48 -19.41
C VAL A 108 19.82 4.58 -18.32
N LYS A 109 20.66 3.99 -17.46
CA LYS A 109 20.21 3.16 -16.32
C LYS A 109 19.46 3.97 -15.27
N ALA A 110 19.90 5.19 -14.98
CA ALA A 110 19.22 6.07 -14.04
C ALA A 110 17.81 6.45 -14.53
N VAL A 111 17.68 6.82 -15.81
CA VAL A 111 16.37 7.11 -16.42
C VAL A 111 15.48 5.86 -16.43
N PHE A 112 16.03 4.71 -16.81
CA PHE A 112 15.31 3.44 -16.84
C PHE A 112 14.78 3.05 -15.45
N LEU A 113 15.62 3.14 -14.42
CA LEU A 113 15.21 2.88 -13.03
C LEU A 113 14.22 3.92 -12.52
N ALA A 114 14.39 5.20 -12.87
CA ALA A 114 13.46 6.24 -12.47
C ALA A 114 12.05 5.97 -13.03
N ILE A 115 11.94 5.66 -14.32
CA ILE A 115 10.67 5.30 -14.97
C ILE A 115 10.07 4.05 -14.30
N ARG A 116 10.88 3.00 -14.09
CA ARG A 116 10.43 1.76 -13.44
C ARG A 116 9.87 2.03 -12.04
N LEU A 117 10.57 2.81 -11.22
CA LEU A 117 10.12 3.16 -9.87
C LEU A 117 8.84 3.97 -9.91
N VAL A 118 8.73 4.98 -10.79
CA VAL A 118 7.48 5.75 -10.95
C VAL A 118 6.31 4.85 -11.32
N LEU A 119 6.50 3.88 -12.23
CA LEU A 119 5.45 2.92 -12.60
C LEU A 119 5.04 2.00 -11.44
N LEU A 120 5.99 1.50 -10.66
CA LEU A 120 5.70 0.70 -9.46
C LEU A 120 4.91 1.51 -8.42
N LEU A 121 5.31 2.77 -8.20
CA LEU A 121 4.64 3.68 -7.29
C LEU A 121 3.22 4.01 -7.77
N LEU A 122 3.03 4.22 -9.08
CA LEU A 122 1.71 4.41 -9.69
C LEU A 122 0.83 3.18 -9.49
N ALA A 123 1.32 1.97 -9.79
CA ALA A 123 0.59 0.73 -9.61
C ALA A 123 0.13 0.53 -8.15
N MET A 124 1.01 0.76 -7.17
CA MET A 124 0.63 0.66 -5.75
C MET A 124 -0.30 1.77 -5.28
N SER A 125 -0.14 2.99 -5.81
CA SER A 125 -1.06 4.08 -5.49
C SER A 125 -2.48 3.77 -5.97
N LEU A 126 -2.64 3.07 -7.10
CA LEU A 126 -3.93 2.64 -7.61
C LEU A 126 -4.64 1.69 -6.62
N LEU A 127 -3.92 0.70 -6.07
CA LEU A 127 -4.47 -0.19 -5.04
C LEU A 127 -4.95 0.59 -3.82
N THR A 128 -4.09 1.47 -3.31
CA THR A 128 -4.34 2.27 -2.09
C THR A 128 -5.50 3.26 -2.26
N LEU A 129 -5.66 3.84 -3.46
CA LEU A 129 -6.73 4.79 -3.75
C LEU A 129 -8.07 4.10 -4.01
N THR A 130 -8.07 2.89 -4.59
CA THR A 130 -9.29 2.18 -5.01
C THR A 130 -9.81 1.15 -4.01
N THR A 131 -9.11 0.90 -2.91
CA THR A 131 -9.44 -0.17 -1.96
C THR A 131 -9.35 0.33 -0.53
N THR A 132 -10.36 0.04 0.29
CA THR A 132 -10.34 0.44 1.69
C THR A 132 -9.35 -0.42 2.48
N THR A 133 -8.80 0.11 3.58
CA THR A 133 -7.86 -0.63 4.44
C THR A 133 -8.48 -1.89 5.06
N LEU A 134 -9.79 -1.87 5.32
CA LEU A 134 -10.54 -3.03 5.80
C LEU A 134 -10.58 -4.11 4.72
N ASP A 135 -10.91 -3.76 3.48
CA ASP A 135 -10.96 -4.70 2.36
C ASP A 135 -9.59 -5.33 2.04
N ILE A 136 -8.50 -4.55 2.16
CA ILE A 136 -7.13 -5.07 2.02
C ILE A 136 -6.82 -6.09 3.12
N THR A 137 -7.29 -5.83 4.34
CA THR A 137 -7.10 -6.72 5.48
C THR A 137 -7.88 -8.02 5.31
N ASP A 138 -9.14 -7.95 4.86
CA ASP A 138 -9.95 -9.13 4.55
C ASP A 138 -9.34 -9.96 3.41
N ALA A 139 -8.76 -9.30 2.40
CA ALA A 139 -8.01 -9.97 1.33
C ALA A 139 -6.76 -10.68 1.86
N PHE A 140 -6.01 -10.02 2.75
CA PHE A 140 -4.81 -10.57 3.37
C PHE A 140 -5.14 -11.77 4.26
N GLU A 141 -6.21 -11.68 5.06
CA GLU A 141 -6.76 -12.81 5.83
C GLU A 141 -7.00 -14.02 4.93
N TYR A 142 -7.73 -13.83 3.83
CA TYR A 142 -8.04 -14.93 2.92
C TYR A 142 -6.77 -15.58 2.36
N LEU A 143 -5.74 -14.78 2.08
CA LEU A 143 -4.46 -15.27 1.59
C LEU A 143 -3.66 -16.05 2.65
N LEU A 144 -3.91 -15.81 3.94
CA LEU A 144 -3.32 -16.56 5.06
C LEU A 144 -4.01 -17.89 5.36
N LYS A 145 -5.25 -18.12 4.91
CA LYS A 145 -5.95 -19.42 5.10
C LYS A 145 -5.15 -20.67 4.69
N PRO A 146 -4.47 -20.75 3.54
CA PRO A 146 -3.68 -21.95 3.19
C PRO A 146 -2.53 -22.22 4.16
N LEU A 147 -2.00 -21.17 4.81
CA LEU A 147 -0.95 -21.29 5.83
C LEU A 147 -1.46 -21.91 7.14
N ARG A 148 -2.78 -22.08 7.31
CA ARG A 148 -3.37 -22.82 8.45
C ARG A 148 -2.83 -24.24 8.54
N ARG A 149 -2.48 -24.87 7.41
CA ARG A 149 -1.85 -26.21 7.39
C ARG A 149 -0.49 -26.24 8.09
N PHE A 150 0.20 -25.11 8.18
CA PHE A 150 1.49 -24.96 8.86
C PHE A 150 1.35 -24.47 10.32
N GLY A 151 0.15 -24.52 10.89
CA GLY A 151 -0.11 -24.13 12.28
C GLY A 151 -0.34 -22.63 12.49
N VAL A 152 -0.53 -21.85 11.43
CA VAL A 152 -0.84 -20.42 11.54
C VAL A 152 -2.33 -20.21 11.86
N PRO A 153 -2.68 -19.54 12.97
CA PRO A 153 -4.08 -19.27 13.33
C PRO A 153 -4.67 -18.12 12.51
N ALA A 154 -5.02 -18.38 11.25
CA ALA A 154 -5.50 -17.36 10.32
C ALA A 154 -6.75 -16.61 10.83
N HIS A 155 -7.68 -17.31 11.49
CA HIS A 155 -8.90 -16.70 12.01
C HIS A 155 -8.66 -15.73 13.18
N GLU A 156 -7.88 -16.14 14.18
CA GLU A 156 -7.55 -15.28 15.31
C GLU A 156 -6.78 -14.04 14.85
N LEU A 157 -5.83 -14.19 13.92
CA LEU A 157 -5.13 -13.07 13.30
C LEU A 157 -6.09 -12.10 12.60
N SER A 158 -7.08 -12.63 11.87
CA SER A 158 -8.10 -11.79 11.23
C SER A 158 -8.91 -10.99 12.24
N MET A 159 -9.27 -11.64 13.35
CA MET A 159 -10.10 -11.04 14.38
C MET A 159 -9.33 -9.94 15.07
N MET A 160 -8.08 -10.20 15.46
CA MET A 160 -7.18 -9.22 16.06
C MET A 160 -6.99 -8.00 15.16
N MET A 161 -6.75 -8.21 13.86
CA MET A 161 -6.56 -7.13 12.91
C MET A 161 -7.86 -6.33 12.67
N GLY A 162 -9.00 -7.00 12.53
CA GLY A 162 -10.31 -6.35 12.39
C GLY A 162 -10.71 -5.53 13.62
N ILE A 163 -10.45 -6.06 14.82
CA ILE A 163 -10.63 -5.36 16.10
C ILE A 163 -9.70 -4.14 16.15
N ALA A 164 -8.42 -4.30 15.81
CA ALA A 164 -7.45 -3.22 15.82
C ALA A 164 -7.85 -2.07 14.88
N LEU A 165 -8.22 -2.39 13.63
CA LEU A 165 -8.65 -1.38 12.66
C LEU A 165 -9.93 -0.66 13.08
N ARG A 166 -10.87 -1.37 13.73
CA ARG A 166 -12.10 -0.78 14.25
C ARG A 166 -11.84 0.16 15.44
N PHE A 167 -10.92 -0.21 16.34
CA PHE A 167 -10.60 0.62 17.50
C PHE A 167 -9.63 1.76 17.21
N LEU A 168 -8.86 1.68 16.12
CA LEU A 168 -7.89 2.71 15.76
C LEU A 168 -8.51 4.12 15.68
N PRO A 169 -9.63 4.36 14.96
CA PRO A 169 -10.28 5.68 14.94
C PRO A 169 -10.71 6.14 16.34
N GLN A 170 -11.22 5.21 17.15
CA GLN A 170 -11.66 5.51 18.52
C GLN A 170 -10.48 5.92 19.40
N PHE A 171 -9.34 5.24 19.31
CA PHE A 171 -8.13 5.60 20.05
C PHE A 171 -7.56 6.96 19.63
N ILE A 172 -7.69 7.35 18.36
CA ILE A 172 -7.29 8.70 17.92
C ILE A 172 -8.15 9.76 18.62
N ILE A 173 -9.47 9.58 18.65
CA ILE A 173 -10.40 10.52 19.30
C ILE A 173 -10.14 10.58 20.81
N GLU A 174 -9.90 9.43 21.43
CA GLU A 174 -9.59 9.34 22.85
C GLU A 174 -8.26 10.02 23.18
N LEU A 175 -7.21 9.79 22.37
CA LEU A 175 -5.93 10.47 22.49
C LEU A 175 -6.09 11.99 22.36
N GLN A 176 -6.89 12.48 21.41
CA GLN A 176 -7.18 13.91 21.27
C GLN A 176 -7.91 14.49 22.48
N THR A 177 -8.83 13.72 23.06
CA THR A 177 -9.58 14.12 24.26
C THR A 177 -8.67 14.18 25.47
N ILE A 178 -7.83 13.16 25.69
CA ILE A 178 -6.81 13.14 26.74
C ILE A 178 -5.84 14.31 26.57
N TYR A 179 -5.38 14.55 25.34
CA TYR A 179 -4.49 15.66 25.02
C TYR A 179 -5.10 17.01 25.42
N ARG A 180 -6.34 17.30 25.00
CA ARG A 180 -7.03 18.55 25.35
C ARG A 180 -7.26 18.68 26.86
N ALA A 181 -7.59 17.58 27.54
CA ALA A 181 -7.76 17.57 28.99
C ALA A 181 -6.44 17.88 29.74
N GLN A 182 -5.32 17.30 29.29
CA GLN A 182 -4.01 17.57 29.89
C GLN A 182 -3.57 19.02 29.66
N VAL A 183 -3.78 19.56 28.45
CA VAL A 183 -3.55 20.99 28.16
C VAL A 183 -4.35 21.89 29.10
N SER A 184 -5.64 21.58 29.29
CA SER A 184 -6.52 22.35 30.19
C SER A 184 -6.10 22.27 31.66
N ARG A 185 -5.43 21.20 32.08
CA ARG A 185 -4.88 21.03 33.44
C ARG A 185 -3.54 21.74 33.62
N GLY A 186 -3.10 22.53 32.66
CA GLY A 186 -1.87 23.30 32.74
C GLY A 186 -0.62 22.44 32.56
N ALA A 187 -0.71 21.27 31.92
CA ALA A 187 0.47 20.52 31.51
C ALA A 187 1.29 21.38 30.55
N GLN A 188 2.30 22.08 31.08
CA GLN A 188 3.14 22.95 30.29
C GLN A 188 4.04 22.07 29.43
N PHE A 189 3.97 22.29 28.11
CA PHE A 189 4.79 21.61 27.12
C PHE A 189 6.30 21.91 27.25
N LYS A 190 6.70 22.61 28.33
CA LYS A 190 8.05 23.06 28.65
C LYS A 190 8.84 22.10 29.56
N ASP A 191 8.18 21.28 30.39
CA ASP A 191 8.84 20.42 31.39
C ASP A 191 9.46 19.11 30.84
N GLY A 192 9.69 19.06 29.52
CA GLY A 192 10.34 17.94 28.84
C GLY A 192 9.38 16.93 28.21
N LYS A 193 9.76 16.44 27.02
CA LYS A 193 8.97 15.51 26.19
C LYS A 193 8.55 14.24 26.94
N LEU A 194 9.35 13.77 27.89
CA LEU A 194 9.10 12.52 28.62
C LEU A 194 7.95 12.63 29.65
N SER A 195 7.78 13.78 30.30
CA SER A 195 6.67 14.01 31.23
C SER A 195 5.34 14.00 30.49
N MET A 196 5.30 14.67 29.34
CA MET A 196 4.13 14.73 28.46
C MET A 196 3.74 13.37 27.89
N ILE A 197 4.71 12.60 27.41
CA ILE A 197 4.45 11.25 26.89
C ILE A 197 3.79 10.38 27.97
N ARG A 198 4.29 10.43 29.22
CA ARG A 198 3.68 9.68 30.34
C ARG A 198 2.24 10.09 30.60
N SER A 199 1.94 11.39 30.62
CA SER A 199 0.60 11.92 30.86
C SER A 199 -0.44 11.58 29.78
N LEU A 200 0.01 11.23 28.56
CA LEU A 200 -0.86 10.80 27.46
C LEU A 200 -0.95 9.28 27.35
N ILE A 201 0.19 8.58 27.46
CA ILE A 201 0.28 7.13 27.28
C ILE A 201 -0.41 6.39 28.41
N ILE A 202 -0.20 6.78 29.68
CA ILE A 202 -0.77 6.04 30.81
C ILE A 202 -2.31 5.98 30.72
N PRO A 203 -3.04 7.12 30.56
CA PRO A 203 -4.49 7.07 30.42
C PRO A 203 -4.98 6.31 29.17
N LEU A 204 -4.25 6.43 28.05
CA LEU A 204 -4.59 5.72 26.82
C LEU A 204 -4.46 4.20 27.00
N PHE A 205 -3.40 3.72 27.65
CA PHE A 205 -3.22 2.30 27.97
C PHE A 205 -4.31 1.79 28.91
N THR A 206 -4.62 2.52 29.98
CA THR A 206 -5.71 2.13 30.89
C THR A 206 -7.03 2.02 30.12
N SER A 207 -7.28 2.91 29.16
CA SER A 207 -8.47 2.82 28.32
C SER A 207 -8.45 1.66 27.35
N ALA A 208 -7.32 1.37 26.71
CA ALA A 208 -7.17 0.20 25.85
C ALA A 208 -7.46 -1.11 26.61
N PHE A 209 -6.99 -1.24 27.86
CA PHE A 209 -7.32 -2.40 28.69
C PHE A 209 -8.82 -2.50 29.00
N ARG A 210 -9.47 -1.38 29.35
CA ARG A 210 -10.93 -1.37 29.57
C ARG A 210 -11.71 -1.76 28.31
N HIS A 211 -11.31 -1.27 27.14
CA HIS A 211 -11.93 -1.64 25.87
C HIS A 211 -11.74 -3.13 25.56
N ALA A 212 -10.55 -3.67 25.83
CA ALA A 212 -10.27 -5.09 25.65
C ALA A 212 -11.12 -5.98 26.58
N GLU A 213 -11.20 -5.63 27.87
CA GLU A 213 -12.01 -6.36 28.86
C GLU A 213 -13.50 -6.30 28.52
N THR A 214 -14.02 -5.11 28.22
CA THR A 214 -15.42 -4.91 27.83
C THR A 214 -15.76 -5.67 26.55
N LEU A 215 -14.86 -5.64 25.56
CA LEU A 215 -15.05 -6.39 24.32
C LEU A 215 -15.03 -7.90 24.57
N SER A 216 -14.09 -8.40 25.37
CA SER A 216 -14.01 -9.83 25.72
C SER A 216 -15.29 -10.31 26.40
N LEU A 217 -15.74 -9.60 27.43
CA LEU A 217 -16.99 -9.93 28.14
C LEU A 217 -18.21 -9.88 27.21
N ALA A 218 -18.26 -8.90 26.31
CA ALA A 218 -19.34 -8.80 25.33
C ALA A 218 -19.29 -9.91 24.27
N MET A 219 -18.10 -10.40 23.92
CA MET A 219 -17.91 -11.54 23.02
C MET A 219 -18.33 -12.85 23.69
N ASP A 220 -17.97 -13.05 24.95
CA ASP A 220 -18.38 -14.21 25.76
C ASP A 220 -19.91 -14.24 25.95
N ALA A 221 -20.52 -13.08 26.26
CA ALA A 221 -21.98 -12.95 26.37
C ALA A 221 -22.73 -13.24 25.06
N ARG A 222 -22.05 -13.08 23.91
CA ARG A 222 -22.57 -13.45 22.57
C ARG A 222 -22.15 -14.86 22.14
N CYS A 223 -21.61 -15.65 23.07
CA CYS A 223 -21.12 -17.01 22.85
C CYS A 223 -20.09 -17.11 21.72
N TYR A 224 -19.18 -16.14 21.61
CA TYR A 224 -18.12 -16.17 20.61
C TYR A 224 -16.99 -17.13 21.02
N HIS A 225 -16.91 -18.31 20.40
CA HIS A 225 -15.95 -19.38 20.77
C HIS A 225 -14.94 -19.77 19.65
N GLY A 226 -14.45 -18.85 18.83
CA GLY A 226 -13.43 -19.16 17.80
C GLY A 226 -13.99 -19.74 16.48
N GLU A 227 -13.13 -20.20 15.57
CA GLU A 227 -13.43 -20.40 14.12
C GLU A 227 -14.41 -21.54 13.80
N ASP A 228 -14.47 -22.60 14.61
CA ASP A 228 -15.09 -23.86 14.19
C ASP A 228 -16.61 -23.73 13.90
N GLY A 229 -16.99 -24.04 12.66
CA GLY A 229 -18.39 -24.08 12.21
C GLY A 229 -19.05 -22.71 11.93
N ARG A 230 -18.30 -21.61 11.91
CA ARG A 230 -18.88 -20.26 11.71
C ARG A 230 -19.19 -19.92 10.25
N THR A 231 -20.28 -19.18 10.04
CA THR A 231 -20.64 -18.56 8.76
C THR A 231 -20.16 -17.10 8.70
N ARG A 232 -19.87 -16.59 7.50
CA ARG A 232 -19.45 -15.20 7.28
C ARG A 232 -20.63 -14.36 6.81
N LEU A 233 -20.82 -13.20 7.44
CA LEU A 233 -21.86 -12.24 7.07
C LEU A 233 -21.60 -11.58 5.70
N LYS A 234 -20.33 -11.36 5.33
CA LYS A 234 -19.92 -10.79 4.04
C LYS A 234 -18.93 -11.74 3.34
N PRO A 235 -19.41 -12.72 2.57
CA PRO A 235 -18.53 -13.58 1.79
C PRO A 235 -17.94 -12.81 0.59
N LEU A 236 -16.66 -13.01 0.32
CA LEU A 236 -15.98 -12.49 -0.89
C LEU A 236 -16.36 -13.35 -2.10
N THR A 237 -17.11 -12.81 -3.04
CA THR A 237 -17.63 -13.54 -4.21
C THR A 237 -16.88 -13.16 -5.47
N TYR A 238 -16.29 -14.16 -6.13
CA TYR A 238 -15.56 -13.96 -7.38
C TYR A 238 -16.54 -13.53 -8.47
N THR A 239 -16.31 -12.38 -9.07
CA THR A 239 -17.17 -11.82 -10.12
C THR A 239 -16.54 -11.99 -11.49
N SER A 240 -17.33 -11.83 -12.56
CA SER A 240 -16.83 -11.87 -13.94
C SER A 240 -15.81 -10.75 -14.23
N LEU A 241 -15.83 -9.65 -13.47
CA LEU A 241 -14.83 -8.58 -13.56
C LEU A 241 -13.44 -9.08 -13.16
N ASP A 242 -13.36 -9.94 -12.14
CA ASP A 242 -12.08 -10.46 -11.62
C ASP A 242 -11.42 -11.38 -12.64
N ARG A 243 -12.21 -12.20 -13.34
CA ARG A 243 -11.73 -13.04 -14.45
C ARG A 243 -11.21 -12.18 -15.61
N ASN A 244 -11.91 -11.12 -15.98
CA ASN A 244 -11.45 -10.20 -17.02
C ASN A 244 -10.14 -9.51 -16.61
N ALA A 245 -10.00 -9.14 -15.34
CA ALA A 245 -8.77 -8.52 -14.84
C ALA A 245 -7.56 -9.48 -14.94
N ILE A 246 -7.73 -10.76 -14.60
CA ILE A 246 -6.68 -11.77 -14.78
C ILE A 246 -6.28 -11.87 -16.25
N PHE A 247 -7.25 -11.89 -17.17
CA PHE A 247 -6.98 -11.96 -18.59
C PHE A 247 -6.20 -10.73 -19.10
N VAL A 248 -6.57 -9.53 -18.65
CA VAL A 248 -5.85 -8.29 -19.00
C VAL A 248 -4.42 -8.29 -18.46
N ILE A 249 -4.18 -8.78 -17.24
CA ILE A 249 -2.84 -8.91 -16.67
C ILE A 249 -2.02 -9.95 -17.44
N ALA A 250 -2.62 -11.06 -17.86
CA ALA A 250 -1.96 -12.08 -18.67
C ALA A 250 -1.55 -11.51 -20.05
N ILE A 251 -2.42 -10.70 -20.68
CA ILE A 251 -2.09 -9.99 -21.91
C ILE A 251 -0.93 -9.02 -21.68
N MET A 252 -0.97 -8.22 -20.60
CA MET A 252 0.11 -7.30 -20.26
C MET A 252 1.45 -8.04 -20.12
N LEU A 253 1.48 -9.18 -19.44
CA LEU A 253 2.67 -10.02 -19.30
C LEU A 253 3.14 -10.56 -20.67
N ALA A 254 2.25 -11.06 -21.51
CA ALA A 254 2.59 -11.55 -22.84
C ALA A 254 3.17 -10.43 -23.73
N CYS A 255 2.60 -9.23 -23.70
CA CYS A 255 3.12 -8.06 -24.41
C CYS A 255 4.50 -7.64 -23.91
N VAL A 256 4.73 -7.66 -22.59
CA VAL A 256 6.04 -7.33 -22.01
C VAL A 256 7.09 -8.36 -22.40
N ILE A 257 6.77 -9.65 -22.37
CA ILE A 257 7.66 -10.71 -22.83
C ILE A 257 7.95 -10.54 -24.32
N GLY A 258 6.93 -10.33 -25.16
CA GLY A 258 7.10 -10.06 -26.59
C GLY A 258 7.99 -8.84 -26.87
N ALA A 259 7.79 -7.75 -26.13
CA ALA A 259 8.60 -6.53 -26.24
C ALA A 259 10.03 -6.68 -25.69
N ASN A 260 10.27 -7.64 -24.79
CA ASN A 260 11.61 -7.99 -24.35
C ASN A 260 12.37 -8.81 -25.42
N PHE A 261 11.66 -9.61 -26.22
CA PHE A 261 12.25 -10.40 -27.32
C PHE A 261 12.48 -9.59 -28.61
N LEU A 262 11.90 -8.40 -28.75
CA LEU A 262 12.21 -7.52 -29.86
C LEU A 262 13.70 -7.13 -29.82
N PRO A 263 14.46 -7.36 -30.90
CA PRO A 263 15.90 -7.12 -30.90
C PRO A 263 16.21 -5.66 -30.59
N GLN A 264 17.21 -5.49 -29.73
CA GLN A 264 17.70 -4.19 -29.26
C GLN A 264 18.15 -3.37 -30.46
N THR A 265 17.43 -2.30 -30.76
CA THR A 265 18.02 -1.13 -31.41
C THR A 265 18.41 -0.21 -30.26
N PHE A 266 19.70 0.13 -30.18
CA PHE A 266 20.42 0.86 -29.12
C PHE A 266 21.06 -0.02 -28.04
#